data_AF-W7VPJ3-F1
#
_entry.id   AF-W7VPJ3-F1
#
_cell.length_a   1.000
_cell.length_b   1.000
_cell.length_c   1.000
_cell.angle_alpha   90.00
_cell.angle_beta   90.00
_cell.angle_gamma   90.00
#
_symmetry.space_group_name_H-M   'P 1'
#
loop_
_entity.id
_entity.type
_entity.pdbx_description
1 polymer ?
#
loop_
_entity_poly.entity_id
_entity_poly.type
_entity_poly.pdbx_seq_one_letter_code
_entity_poly.pdbx_strand_id
1 'polypeptide(L)'
;MVETFREHMQPAFVERLDAWTLQEQSGMALPPIMIYGEDVSHILTEEGIANLLLCRSDAEREQAIRGVAGYTAVGLARDRRAVENLRDRGVIRRPQDLGIDPRQATRNLLAARSMRDLVDASGGLYQPPRRFRNW
;
A
#
# COMPACT_ATOMS: atom_id res chain seq x y z
N MET A 1 -0.03 -2.03 -3.44
CA MET A 1 -0.85 -1.97 -2.22
C MET A 1 0.02 -2.37 -1.05
N VAL A 2 0.07 -1.57 0.00
CA VAL A 2 0.90 -1.80 1.19
C VAL A 2 0.30 -1.03 2.37
N GLU A 3 0.40 -1.55 3.60
CA GLU A 3 0.11 -0.75 4.81
C GLU A 3 1.25 0.23 5.09
N THR A 4 0.99 1.38 5.74
CA THR A 4 2.05 2.37 6.01
C THR A 4 3.11 1.85 6.99
N PHE A 5 2.74 0.88 7.81
CA PHE A 5 3.63 0.10 8.66
C PHE A 5 3.49 -1.38 8.38
N ARG A 6 4.61 -2.10 8.39
CA ARG A 6 4.67 -3.56 8.26
C ARG A 6 4.63 -4.21 9.65
N GLU A 7 4.74 -5.53 9.67
CA GLU A 7 4.96 -6.29 10.91
C GLU A 7 6.07 -5.65 11.76
N HIS A 8 5.90 -5.71 13.09
CA HIS A 8 6.83 -5.13 14.06
C HIS A 8 6.99 -3.59 13.96
N MET A 9 5.99 -2.87 13.43
CA MET A 9 5.97 -1.40 13.35
C MET A 9 7.10 -0.80 12.50
N GLN A 10 7.61 -1.55 11.53
CA GLN A 10 8.59 -1.02 10.58
C GLN A 10 7.89 -0.17 9.51
N PRO A 11 8.33 1.08 9.25
CA PRO A 11 7.70 1.93 8.25
C PRO A 11 7.90 1.36 6.84
N ALA A 12 6.82 1.27 6.06
CA ALA A 12 6.89 0.82 4.67
C ALA A 12 7.43 1.90 3.73
N PHE A 13 7.29 3.17 4.12
CA PHE A 13 7.82 4.34 3.40
C PHE A 13 9.04 4.87 4.15
N VAL A 14 10.18 4.91 3.48
CA VAL A 14 11.48 5.31 4.03
C VAL A 14 12.14 6.35 3.12
N GLU A 15 12.95 7.24 3.71
CA GLU A 15 13.68 8.28 2.96
C GLU A 15 14.77 7.68 2.05
N ARG A 16 15.38 6.56 2.47
CA ARG A 16 16.37 5.82 1.70
C ARG A 16 16.09 4.32 1.80
N LEU A 17 16.04 3.65 0.65
CA LEU A 17 15.85 2.21 0.57
C LEU A 17 17.10 1.47 1.06
N ASP A 18 16.91 0.41 1.85
CA ASP A 18 17.99 -0.51 2.25
C ASP A 18 18.69 -1.17 1.05
N ALA A 19 18.02 -1.21 -0.10
CA ALA A 19 18.56 -1.68 -1.38
C ALA A 19 19.87 -0.98 -1.76
N TRP A 20 20.06 0.29 -1.35
CA TRP A 20 21.31 1.01 -1.59
C TRP A 20 22.47 0.46 -0.76
N THR A 21 22.24 0.19 0.53
CA THR A 21 23.25 -0.44 1.39
C THR A 21 23.59 -1.83 0.89
N LEU A 22 22.58 -2.59 0.45
CA LEU A 22 22.77 -3.91 -0.14
C LEU A 22 23.60 -3.85 -1.43
N GLN A 23 23.34 -2.86 -2.30
CA GLN A 23 24.13 -2.64 -3.51
C GLN A 23 25.62 -2.53 -3.20
N GLU A 24 25.98 -1.65 -2.26
CA GLU A 24 27.36 -1.39 -1.85
C GLU A 24 28.03 -2.65 -1.29
N GLN A 25 27.34 -3.37 -0.40
CA GLN A 25 27.86 -4.57 0.27
C GLN A 25 28.04 -5.77 -0.67
N SER A 26 27.21 -5.86 -1.71
CA SER A 26 27.21 -6.98 -2.65
C SER A 26 27.95 -6.69 -3.96
N GLY A 27 28.44 -5.47 -4.16
CA GLY A 27 29.14 -5.07 -5.39
C GLY A 27 28.23 -5.03 -6.62
N MET A 28 26.93 -4.80 -6.43
CA MET A 28 25.99 -4.74 -7.55
C MET A 28 26.13 -3.41 -8.32
N ALA A 29 26.00 -3.47 -9.64
CA ALA A 29 26.06 -2.28 -10.48
C ALA A 29 24.93 -1.27 -10.18
N LEU A 30 23.76 -1.77 -9.77
CA LEU A 30 22.56 -0.98 -9.46
C LEU A 30 21.88 -1.53 -8.20
N PRO A 31 21.14 -0.70 -7.44
CA PRO A 31 20.36 -1.20 -6.32
C PRO A 31 19.24 -2.13 -6.81
N PRO A 32 18.95 -3.23 -6.11
CA PRO A 32 17.87 -4.14 -6.47
C PRO A 32 16.50 -3.53 -6.19
N ILE A 33 15.99 -2.75 -7.14
CA ILE A 33 14.66 -2.15 -7.11
C ILE A 33 13.66 -3.10 -7.77
N MET A 34 12.64 -3.53 -7.02
CA MET A 34 11.63 -4.48 -7.53
C MET A 34 10.64 -3.82 -8.50
N ILE A 35 10.19 -2.60 -8.17
CA ILE A 35 9.29 -1.79 -9.00
C ILE A 35 9.79 -0.36 -8.92
N TYR A 36 10.11 0.21 -10.08
CA TYR A 36 10.57 1.58 -10.16
C TYR A 36 9.44 2.57 -9.92
N GLY A 37 9.79 3.75 -9.40
CA GLY A 37 8.82 4.77 -9.05
C GLY A 37 7.95 5.15 -10.25
N GLU A 38 8.56 5.37 -11.41
CA GLU A 38 7.94 5.73 -12.68
C GLU A 38 6.91 4.71 -13.20
N ASP A 39 7.08 3.42 -12.89
CA ASP A 39 6.18 2.34 -13.32
C ASP A 39 4.95 2.20 -12.41
N VAL A 40 4.91 2.91 -11.29
CA VAL A 40 3.77 2.87 -10.37
C VAL A 40 2.68 3.83 -10.83
N SER A 41 1.50 3.30 -11.14
CA SER A 41 0.32 4.14 -11.42
C SER A 41 -0.42 4.53 -10.14
N HIS A 42 -0.53 3.62 -9.17
CA HIS A 42 -1.29 3.81 -7.94
C HIS A 42 -0.54 3.29 -6.73
N ILE A 43 -0.52 4.10 -5.69
CA ILE A 43 -0.17 3.65 -4.34
C ILE A 43 -1.47 3.59 -3.54
N LEU A 44 -1.73 2.43 -2.95
CA LEU A 44 -2.89 2.17 -2.10
C LEU A 44 -2.36 1.77 -0.72
N THR A 45 -2.78 2.53 0.30
CA THR A 45 -2.56 2.28 1.73
C THR A 45 -3.88 2.37 2.49
N GLU A 46 -3.86 2.08 3.78
CA GLU A 46 -4.99 2.31 4.69
C GLU A 46 -5.38 3.78 4.81
N GLU A 47 -4.46 4.70 4.49
CA GLU A 47 -4.71 6.15 4.51
C GLU A 47 -5.45 6.64 3.25
N GLY A 48 -5.43 5.86 2.16
CA GLY A 48 -6.07 6.19 0.90
C GLY A 48 -5.28 5.77 -0.34
N ILE A 49 -5.66 6.36 -1.48
CA ILE A 49 -5.10 6.10 -2.80
C ILE A 49 -4.41 7.36 -3.32
N ALA A 50 -3.20 7.20 -3.85
CA ALA A 50 -2.53 8.20 -4.68
C ALA A 50 -2.48 7.69 -6.12
N ASN A 51 -3.18 8.35 -7.04
CA ASN A 51 -3.14 8.10 -8.48
C ASN A 51 -2.03 8.94 -9.11
N LEU A 52 -0.86 8.34 -9.25
CA LEU A 52 0.36 9.02 -9.68
C LEU A 52 0.33 9.38 -11.18
N LEU A 53 -0.56 8.79 -11.97
CA LEU A 53 -0.76 9.16 -13.38
C LEU A 53 -1.38 10.56 -13.54
N LEU A 54 -2.02 11.08 -12.49
CA LEU A 54 -2.62 12.42 -12.49
C LEU A 54 -1.65 13.52 -12.00
N CYS A 55 -0.47 13.13 -11.54
CA CYS A 55 0.59 14.07 -11.14
C CYS A 55 1.22 14.70 -12.38
N ARG A 56 1.49 16.00 -12.31
CA ARG A 56 2.05 16.78 -13.43
C ARG A 56 3.55 17.02 -13.31
N SER A 57 4.14 16.66 -12.17
CA SER A 57 5.56 16.83 -11.87
C SER A 57 6.01 15.84 -10.80
N ASP A 58 7.32 15.66 -10.68
CA ASP A 58 7.92 14.84 -9.62
C ASP A 58 7.62 15.41 -8.23
N ALA A 59 7.53 16.74 -8.10
CA ALA A 59 7.15 17.39 -6.85
C ALA A 59 5.70 17.05 -6.46
N GLU A 60 4.76 17.06 -7.40
CA GLU A 60 3.39 16.59 -7.14
C GLU A 60 3.36 15.11 -6.78
N ARG A 61 4.15 14.29 -7.50
CA ARG A 61 4.27 12.85 -7.26
C ARG A 61 4.78 12.58 -5.86
N GLU A 62 5.82 13.27 -5.42
CA GLU A 62 6.37 13.19 -4.07
C GLU A 62 5.28 13.52 -3.03
N GLN A 63 4.59 14.66 -3.18
CA GLN A 63 3.55 15.05 -2.23
C GLN A 63 2.34 14.11 -2.26
N ALA A 64 2.01 13.52 -3.40
CA ALA A 64 0.98 12.48 -3.51
C ALA A 64 1.37 11.23 -2.70
N ILE A 65 2.62 10.77 -2.84
CA ILE A 65 3.17 9.64 -2.07
C ILE A 65 3.13 9.95 -0.57
N ARG A 66 3.68 11.10 -0.16
CA ARG A 66 3.68 11.54 1.25
C ARG A 66 2.27 11.67 1.81
N GLY A 67 1.31 12.09 0.98
CA GLY A 67 -0.09 12.20 1.33
C GLY A 67 -0.73 10.88 1.77
N VAL A 68 -0.28 9.74 1.26
CA VAL A 68 -0.80 8.39 1.60
C VAL A 68 0.15 7.56 2.46
N ALA A 69 1.28 8.12 2.90
CA ALA A 69 2.30 7.42 3.68
C ALA A 69 2.09 7.46 5.21
N GLY A 70 0.93 7.93 5.68
CA GLY A 70 0.54 7.90 7.10
C GLY A 70 1.46 8.71 8.02
N TYR A 71 1.80 8.10 9.16
CA TYR A 71 2.66 8.69 10.19
C TYR A 71 4.14 8.28 10.07
N THR A 72 4.54 7.69 8.94
CA THR A 72 5.96 7.44 8.64
C THR A 72 6.73 8.77 8.54
N ALA A 73 8.07 8.75 8.64
CA ALA A 73 8.89 9.94 8.45
C ALA A 73 8.60 10.64 7.11
N VAL A 74 8.47 9.85 6.04
CA VAL A 74 8.06 10.30 4.70
C VAL A 74 6.68 10.97 4.75
N GLY A 75 5.70 10.33 5.39
CA GLY A 75 4.34 10.87 5.49
C GLY A 75 4.22 12.14 6.34
N LEU A 76 5.02 12.27 7.39
CA LEU A 76 5.07 13.44 8.26
C LEU A 76 5.67 14.66 7.55
N ALA A 77 6.54 14.45 6.56
CA ALA A 77 7.18 15.51 5.79
C ALA A 77 6.28 16.08 4.66
N ARG A 78 4.99 15.74 4.63
CA ARG A 78 4.03 16.28 3.65
C ARG A 78 3.77 17.77 3.85
N ASP A 79 3.63 18.48 2.74
CA ASP A 79 2.98 19.79 2.71
C ASP A 79 1.46 19.57 2.73
N ARG A 80 0.81 20.04 3.80
CA ARG A 80 -0.65 19.88 3.98
C ARG A 80 -1.45 20.56 2.89
N ARG A 81 -1.04 21.76 2.45
CA ARG A 81 -1.76 22.52 1.42
C ARG A 81 -1.58 21.86 0.05
N ALA A 82 -0.39 21.35 -0.24
CA ALA A 82 -0.15 20.59 -1.46
C ALA A 82 -1.03 19.33 -1.50
N VAL A 83 -1.08 18.58 -0.40
CA VAL A 83 -1.91 17.38 -0.28
C VAL A 83 -3.41 17.68 -0.41
N GLU A 84 -3.90 18.77 0.19
CA GLU A 84 -5.29 19.22 0.03
C GLU A 84 -5.63 19.51 -1.44
N ASN A 85 -4.78 20.27 -2.14
CA ASN A 85 -4.96 20.54 -3.57
C ASN A 85 -4.92 19.26 -4.43
N LEU A 86 -4.05 18.30 -4.08
CA LEU A 86 -4.00 17.00 -4.75
C LEU A 86 -5.28 16.18 -4.49
N ARG A 87 -5.87 16.28 -3.29
CA ARG A 87 -7.15 15.64 -2.97
C ARG A 87 -8.31 16.28 -3.74
N ASP A 88 -8.36 17.61 -3.83
CA ASP A 88 -9.37 18.34 -4.61
C ASP A 88 -9.36 17.93 -6.09
N ARG A 89 -8.16 17.67 -6.63
CA ARG A 89 -7.97 17.18 -8.00
C ARG A 89 -8.25 15.68 -8.17
N GLY A 90 -8.55 14.95 -7.10
CA GLY A 90 -8.71 13.50 -7.12
C GLY A 90 -7.43 12.71 -7.38
N VAL A 91 -6.25 13.37 -7.30
CA VAL A 91 -4.94 12.69 -7.31
C VAL A 91 -4.82 11.84 -6.05
N ILE A 92 -5.24 12.39 -4.91
CA ILE A 92 -5.38 11.64 -3.66
C ILE A 92 -6.86 11.39 -3.39
N ARG A 93 -7.22 10.18 -2.97
CA ARG A 93 -8.56 9.86 -2.48
C ARG A 93 -8.48 9.12 -1.16
N ARG A 94 -9.12 9.68 -0.13
CA ARG A 94 -9.32 9.03 1.18
C ARG A 94 -10.50 8.04 1.10
N PRO A 95 -10.63 7.09 2.04
CA PRO A 95 -11.81 6.24 2.11
C PRO A 95 -13.13 7.02 2.07
N GLN A 96 -13.20 8.15 2.78
CA GLN A 96 -14.40 8.99 2.82
C GLN A 96 -14.72 9.64 1.48
N ASP A 97 -13.70 9.96 0.66
CA ASP A 97 -13.90 10.50 -0.70
C ASP A 97 -14.52 9.46 -1.64
N LEU A 98 -14.46 8.19 -1.26
CA LEU A 98 -15.04 7.06 -1.98
C LEU A 98 -16.37 6.60 -1.37
N GLY A 99 -16.88 7.28 -0.34
CA GLY A 99 -18.08 6.86 0.39
C GLY A 99 -17.86 5.61 1.26
N ILE A 100 -16.61 5.31 1.63
CA ILE A 100 -16.24 4.15 2.45
C ILE A 100 -16.03 4.61 3.90
N ASP A 101 -16.77 4.03 4.84
CA ASP A 101 -16.50 4.16 6.28
C ASP A 101 -15.50 3.08 6.72
N PRO A 102 -14.26 3.43 7.12
CA PRO A 102 -13.26 2.46 7.54
C PRO A 102 -13.71 1.56 8.70
N ARG A 103 -14.65 2.02 9.53
CA ARG A 103 -15.19 1.22 10.65
C ARG A 103 -16.02 0.02 10.20
N GLN A 104 -16.49 0.04 8.95
CA GLN A 104 -17.22 -1.08 8.35
C GLN A 104 -16.30 -2.15 7.77
N ALA A 105 -14.99 -1.87 7.63
CA ALA A 105 -14.00 -2.81 7.11
C ALA A 105 -13.67 -3.91 8.14
N THR A 106 -14.61 -4.85 8.30
CA THR A 106 -14.51 -5.96 9.25
C THR A 106 -14.42 -7.30 8.53
N ARG A 107 -13.99 -8.35 9.24
CA ARG A 107 -13.94 -9.73 8.72
C ARG A 107 -15.31 -10.26 8.26
N ASN A 108 -16.41 -9.59 8.62
CA ASN A 108 -17.75 -9.97 8.18
C ASN A 108 -17.99 -9.68 6.70
N LEU A 109 -17.17 -8.84 6.05
CA LEU A 109 -17.22 -8.61 4.60
C LEU A 109 -16.56 -9.75 3.79
N LEU A 110 -15.83 -10.66 4.43
CA LEU A 110 -15.21 -11.79 3.75
C LEU A 110 -16.27 -12.82 3.36
N ALA A 111 -16.34 -13.16 2.08
CA ALA A 111 -17.26 -14.20 1.57
C ALA A 111 -16.96 -15.59 2.15
N ALA A 112 -15.69 -15.85 2.49
CA ALA A 112 -15.22 -17.03 3.19
C ALA A 112 -14.29 -16.59 4.32
N ARG A 113 -14.59 -17.00 5.56
CA ARG A 113 -13.86 -16.59 6.77
C ARG A 113 -12.90 -17.67 7.27
N SER A 114 -12.96 -18.85 6.68
CA SER A 114 -12.11 -19.98 7.03
C SER A 114 -11.69 -20.76 5.78
N MET A 115 -10.66 -21.60 5.93
CA MET A 115 -10.26 -22.53 4.88
C MET A 115 -11.35 -23.58 4.58
N ARG A 116 -12.17 -23.94 5.58
CA ARG A 116 -13.33 -24.82 5.39
C ARG A 116 -14.38 -24.14 4.51
N ASP A 117 -14.67 -22.86 4.76
CA ASP A 117 -15.61 -22.08 3.94
C ASP A 117 -15.18 -22.05 2.46
N LEU A 118 -13.88 -21.99 2.18
CA LEU A 118 -13.34 -22.07 0.82
C LEU A 118 -13.54 -23.45 0.18
N VAL A 119 -13.38 -24.54 0.95
CA VAL A 119 -13.64 -25.91 0.48
C VAL A 119 -15.13 -26.09 0.17
N ASP A 120 -16.00 -25.63 1.07
CA ASP A 120 -17.45 -25.71 0.89
C ASP A 120 -17.91 -24.89 -0.31
N ALA A 121 -17.40 -23.66 -0.48
CA ALA A 121 -17.68 -22.81 -1.63
C ALA A 121 -17.20 -23.44 -2.96
N SER A 122 -16.15 -24.26 -2.92
CA SER A 122 -15.67 -25.00 -4.09
C SER A 122 -16.48 -26.27 -4.40
N GLY A 123 -17.45 -26.65 -3.57
CA GLY A 123 -18.15 -27.93 -3.68
C GLY A 123 -17.24 -29.15 -3.45
N GLY A 124 -16.19 -28.99 -2.64
CA GLY A 124 -15.20 -30.04 -2.37
C GLY A 124 -14.12 -30.21 -3.45
N LEU A 125 -14.10 -29.38 -4.50
CA LEU A 125 -13.07 -29.42 -5.55
C LEU A 125 -11.71 -28.91 -5.05
N TYR A 126 -11.72 -27.97 -4.11
CA TYR A 126 -10.50 -27.46 -3.50
C TYR A 126 -10.03 -28.39 -2.38
N GLN A 127 -8.84 -28.98 -2.54
CA GLN A 127 -8.22 -29.85 -1.54
C GLN A 127 -6.97 -29.18 -0.95
N PRO A 128 -7.10 -28.37 0.10
CA PRO A 128 -5.98 -27.62 0.64
C PRO A 128 -4.87 -28.54 1.17
N PRO A 129 -3.59 -28.11 1.15
CA PRO A 129 -2.49 -28.84 1.78
C PRO A 129 -2.74 -29.13 3.27
N ARG A 130 -2.14 -30.21 3.80
CA ARG A 130 -2.36 -30.65 5.20
C ARG A 130 -2.15 -29.54 6.24
N ARG A 131 -1.18 -28.65 6.05
CA ARG A 131 -0.90 -27.53 6.97
C ARG A 131 -2.07 -26.57 7.19
N PHE A 132 -3.05 -26.56 6.30
CA PHE A 132 -4.22 -25.70 6.36
C PHE A 132 -5.50 -26.45 6.73
N ARG A 133 -5.48 -27.79 6.82
CA ARG A 133 -6.62 -28.62 7.22
C ARG A 133 -6.69 -28.71 8.75
N ASN A 134 -7.04 -27.60 9.39
CA ASN A 134 -7.18 -27.50 10.84
C ASN A 134 -8.65 -27.43 11.26
N TRP A 135 -9.45 -28.42 10.84
CA TRP A 135 -10.87 -28.55 11.18
C TRP A 135 -11.36 -29.99 11.16
#